data_AF-A0A7J6W0S2-F1
#
_entry.id   AF-A0A7J6W0S2-F1
#
_cell.length_a   1.000
_cell.length_b   1.000
_cell.length_c   1.000
_cell.angle_alpha   90.00
_cell.angle_beta   90.00
_cell.angle_gamma   90.00
#
_symmetry.space_group_name_H-M   'P 1'
#
loop_
_entity.id
_entity.type
_entity.pdbx_description
1 polymer ?
#
loop_
_entity_poly.entity_id
_entity_poly.type
_entity_poly.pdbx_seq_one_letter_code
_entity_poly.pdbx_strand_id
1 'polypeptide(L)'
;MEDIIRPALVVPEHILQPLLDSAKCSTLDDALESLIKIARTESSRSELASKNTVLVVLELVRFLLNRLTSCFLLSSLKLLRNLCAGEVQNQNSFIANNGIEVISNALSSDSDNGIVRTGLQLLGNVSLAGEEHQRLIWLLFFPDQFMEIARIRKSDICDPLCMVIYNCCGRNERVGELCGVQGIRIVEDIIKTASIGILVDFLTINLFYVSILICLI
;
A
#
# COMPACT_ATOMS: atom_id res chain seq x y z
N MET A 1 -28.92 2.61 -28.62
CA MET A 1 -27.98 3.28 -27.68
C MET A 1 -28.47 2.88 -26.31
N GLU A 2 -28.03 1.73 -25.82
CA GLU A 2 -28.41 1.24 -24.49
C GLU A 2 -27.59 2.00 -23.47
N ASP A 3 -28.24 2.90 -22.74
CA ASP A 3 -27.72 3.41 -21.47
C ASP A 3 -27.58 2.20 -20.54
N ILE A 4 -26.36 1.68 -20.44
CA ILE A 4 -26.00 0.70 -19.41
C ILE A 4 -26.17 1.43 -18.08
N ILE A 5 -27.33 1.22 -17.45
CA ILE A 5 -27.63 1.69 -16.09
C ILE A 5 -26.57 1.06 -15.18
N ARG A 6 -25.54 1.83 -14.84
CA ARG A 6 -24.60 1.42 -13.81
C ARG A 6 -25.40 1.35 -12.50
N PRO A 7 -25.49 0.18 -11.84
CA PRO A 7 -26.18 0.11 -10.57
C PRO A 7 -25.54 1.10 -9.60
N ALA A 8 -26.37 1.92 -8.96
CA ALA A 8 -25.92 2.84 -7.93
C ALA A 8 -25.15 2.06 -6.85
N LEU A 9 -23.99 2.57 -6.44
CA LEU A 9 -23.20 1.96 -5.38
C LEU A 9 -23.97 2.06 -4.06
N VAL A 10 -24.44 0.94 -3.53
CA VAL A 10 -25.08 0.87 -2.21
C VAL A 10 -24.11 0.22 -1.23
N VAL A 11 -23.44 1.04 -0.41
CA VAL A 11 -22.52 0.56 0.62
C VAL A 11 -23.33 0.10 1.85
N PRO A 12 -23.01 -1.05 2.46
CA PRO A 12 -23.65 -1.51 3.68
C PRO A 12 -23.60 -0.46 4.80
N GLU A 13 -24.71 -0.27 5.51
CA GLU A 13 -24.86 0.77 6.53
C GLU A 13 -23.82 0.66 7.66
N HIS A 14 -23.46 -0.55 8.06
CA HIS A 14 -22.43 -0.78 9.07
C HIS A 14 -21.03 -0.30 8.64
N ILE A 15 -20.77 -0.17 7.33
CA ILE A 15 -19.53 0.40 6.79
C ILE A 15 -19.70 1.90 6.59
N LEU A 16 -20.84 2.33 6.05
CA LEU A 16 -21.08 3.71 5.67
C LEU A 16 -21.24 4.63 6.89
N GLN A 17 -22.10 4.27 7.84
CA GLN A 17 -22.50 5.15 8.93
C GLN A 17 -21.32 5.59 9.83
N PRO A 18 -20.39 4.70 10.23
CA PRO A 18 -19.24 5.12 11.03
C PRO A 18 -18.34 6.15 10.33
N LEU A 19 -18.22 6.07 8.99
CA LEU A 19 -17.46 7.03 8.19
C LEU A 19 -18.17 8.38 8.12
N LEU A 20 -19.50 8.37 7.89
CA LEU A 20 -20.32 9.59 7.88
C LEU A 20 -20.29 10.30 9.22
N ASP A 21 -20.46 9.57 10.33
CA ASP A 21 -20.46 10.12 11.69
C ASP A 21 -19.09 10.71 12.06
N SER A 22 -18.01 10.01 11.72
CA SER A 22 -16.64 10.47 11.98
C SER A 22 -16.30 11.73 11.17
N ALA A 23 -16.81 11.82 9.94
CA ALA A 23 -16.58 12.96 9.05
C ALA A 23 -17.57 14.13 9.27
N LYS A 24 -18.71 13.87 9.92
CA LYS A 24 -19.88 14.75 10.00
C LYS A 24 -20.41 15.13 8.61
N CYS A 25 -20.52 14.12 7.73
CA CYS A 25 -20.96 14.26 6.34
C CYS A 25 -22.20 13.40 6.07
N SER A 26 -22.87 13.64 4.94
CA SER A 26 -24.06 12.87 4.50
C SER A 26 -23.79 11.92 3.34
N THR A 27 -22.65 12.08 2.64
CA THR A 27 -22.28 11.23 1.51
C THR A 27 -20.92 10.57 1.74
N LEU A 28 -20.70 9.41 1.11
CA LEU A 28 -19.44 8.70 1.20
C LEU A 28 -18.27 9.50 0.61
N ASP A 29 -18.51 10.22 -0.48
CA ASP A 29 -17.46 11.00 -1.17
C ASP A 29 -16.95 12.13 -0.26
N ASP A 30 -17.88 12.93 0.29
CA ASP A 30 -17.56 13.99 1.24
C ASP A 30 -16.88 13.43 2.51
N ALA A 31 -17.35 12.28 3.00
CA ALA A 31 -16.79 11.64 4.18
C ALA A 31 -15.35 11.20 3.95
N LEU A 32 -15.05 10.54 2.82
CA LEU A 32 -13.70 10.13 2.47
C LEU A 32 -12.79 11.35 2.27
N GLU A 33 -13.24 12.39 1.57
CA GLU A 33 -12.44 13.60 1.39
C GLU A 33 -12.12 14.29 2.73
N SER A 34 -13.12 14.42 3.59
CA SER A 34 -12.99 15.01 4.93
C SER A 34 -12.03 14.20 5.81
N LEU A 35 -12.22 12.88 5.89
CA LEU A 35 -11.38 12.00 6.71
C LEU A 35 -9.92 11.96 6.21
N ILE A 36 -9.69 12.01 4.89
CA ILE A 36 -8.33 12.10 4.34
C ILE A 36 -7.63 13.36 4.83
N LYS A 37 -8.34 14.50 4.91
CA LYS A 37 -7.80 15.78 5.42
C LYS A 37 -7.55 15.71 6.92
N ILE A 38 -8.49 15.15 7.68
CA ILE A 38 -8.40 14.98 9.13
C ILE A 38 -7.19 14.10 9.50
N ALA A 39 -6.98 12.98 8.81
CA ALA A 39 -5.91 12.03 9.11
C ALA A 39 -4.47 12.54 8.80
N ARG A 40 -4.28 13.80 8.42
CA ARG A 40 -2.94 14.37 8.14
C ARG A 40 -2.17 14.72 9.42
N THR A 41 -2.86 14.97 10.53
CA THR A 41 -2.23 15.30 11.82
C THR A 41 -2.14 14.05 12.71
N GLU A 42 -1.12 14.00 13.56
CA GLU A 42 -0.93 12.89 14.49
C GLU A 42 -2.08 12.72 15.47
N SER A 43 -2.49 13.81 16.13
CA SER A 43 -3.61 13.80 17.09
C SER A 43 -4.91 13.27 16.50
N SER A 44 -5.23 13.64 15.26
CA SER A 44 -6.43 13.16 14.59
C SER A 44 -6.32 11.71 14.14
N ARG A 45 -5.12 11.21 13.81
CA ARG A 45 -4.93 9.77 13.55
C ARG A 45 -5.18 8.94 14.80
N SER A 46 -4.71 9.38 15.95
CA SER A 46 -4.95 8.70 17.23
C SER A 46 -6.44 8.76 17.63
N GLU A 47 -7.12 9.89 17.39
CA GLU A 47 -8.57 9.98 17.61
C GLU A 47 -9.34 8.99 16.71
N LEU A 48 -9.00 8.91 15.43
CA LEU A 48 -9.62 7.96 14.49
C LEU A 48 -9.27 6.50 14.81
N ALA A 49 -8.10 6.24 15.40
CA ALA A 49 -7.70 4.92 15.88
C ALA A 49 -8.64 4.43 17.00
N SER A 50 -9.01 5.32 17.94
CA SER A 50 -9.96 5.00 19.02
C SER A 50 -11.36 4.62 18.53
N LYS A 51 -11.70 4.99 17.29
CA LYS A 51 -12.99 4.70 16.62
C LYS A 51 -12.93 3.48 15.69
N ASN A 52 -11.82 2.72 15.69
CA ASN A 52 -11.60 1.58 14.78
C ASN A 52 -11.73 1.95 13.29
N THR A 53 -11.37 3.18 12.90
CA THR A 53 -11.57 3.67 11.53
C THR A 53 -10.83 2.82 10.50
N VAL A 54 -9.65 2.28 10.82
CA VAL A 54 -8.90 1.38 9.93
C VAL A 54 -9.70 0.14 9.54
N LEU A 55 -10.37 -0.50 10.51
CA LEU A 55 -11.20 -1.68 10.25
C LEU A 55 -12.34 -1.35 9.27
N VAL A 56 -13.08 -0.27 9.56
CA VAL A 56 -14.20 0.16 8.72
C VAL A 56 -13.74 0.47 7.28
N VAL A 57 -12.60 1.14 7.12
CA VAL A 57 -12.08 1.46 5.78
C VAL A 57 -11.54 0.20 5.08
N LEU A 58 -10.98 -0.78 5.80
CA LEU A 58 -10.61 -2.08 5.21
C LEU A 58 -11.82 -2.86 4.72
N GLU A 59 -12.93 -2.87 5.47
CA GLU A 59 -14.20 -3.46 5.04
C GLU A 59 -14.74 -2.76 3.79
N LEU A 60 -14.65 -1.42 3.73
CA LEU A 60 -14.99 -0.66 2.54
C LEU A 60 -14.11 -1.07 1.35
N VAL A 61 -12.79 -1.18 1.52
CA VAL A 61 -11.89 -1.63 0.43
C VAL A 61 -12.31 -3.00 -0.08
N ARG A 62 -12.51 -3.99 0.81
CA ARG A 62 -12.98 -5.33 0.43
C ARG A 62 -14.28 -5.29 -0.37
N PHE A 63 -15.22 -4.45 0.07
CA PHE A 63 -16.50 -4.27 -0.61
C PHE A 63 -16.34 -3.70 -2.02
N LEU A 64 -15.31 -2.87 -2.26
CA LEU A 64 -15.06 -2.19 -3.53
C LEU A 64 -14.22 -3.00 -4.54
N LEU A 65 -13.43 -4.00 -4.10
CA LEU A 65 -12.46 -4.73 -4.95
C LEU A 65 -13.03 -5.37 -6.22
N ASN A 66 -14.33 -5.70 -6.24
CA ASN A 66 -14.99 -6.31 -7.39
C ASN A 66 -16.05 -5.40 -8.03
N ARG A 67 -15.95 -4.09 -7.81
CA ARG A 67 -16.93 -3.11 -8.28
C ARG A 67 -16.26 -2.09 -9.19
N LEU A 68 -17.01 -1.58 -10.16
CA LEU A 68 -16.55 -0.54 -11.11
C LEU A 68 -16.44 0.85 -10.44
N THR A 69 -15.71 0.94 -9.32
CA THR A 69 -15.67 2.09 -8.40
C THR A 69 -14.23 2.44 -7.99
N SER A 70 -13.36 2.64 -8.99
CA SER A 70 -11.93 2.91 -8.79
C SER A 70 -11.67 4.21 -8.00
N CYS A 71 -12.53 5.22 -8.12
CA CYS A 71 -12.41 6.47 -7.37
C CYS A 71 -12.56 6.26 -5.85
N PHE A 72 -13.60 5.56 -5.41
CA PHE A 72 -13.81 5.25 -3.99
C PHE A 72 -12.74 4.32 -3.44
N LEU A 73 -12.27 3.35 -4.25
CA LEU A 73 -11.17 2.48 -3.85
C LEU A 73 -9.89 3.31 -3.63
N LEU A 74 -9.53 4.18 -4.58
CA LEU A 74 -8.39 5.06 -4.45
C LEU A 74 -8.50 5.99 -3.23
N SER A 75 -9.66 6.60 -2.99
CA SER A 75 -9.89 7.46 -1.81
C SER A 75 -9.79 6.67 -0.50
N SER A 76 -10.31 5.45 -0.45
CA SER A 76 -10.18 4.56 0.71
C SER A 76 -8.72 4.19 0.99
N LEU A 77 -7.93 3.90 -0.05
CA LEU A 77 -6.49 3.64 0.08
C LEU A 77 -5.71 4.87 0.55
N LYS A 78 -6.05 6.08 0.04
CA LYS A 78 -5.45 7.34 0.51
C LYS A 78 -5.74 7.57 1.99
N LEU A 79 -6.96 7.27 2.44
CA LEU A 79 -7.35 7.37 3.84
C LEU A 79 -6.55 6.38 4.69
N LEU A 80 -6.49 5.10 4.33
CA LEU A 80 -5.68 4.10 5.04
C LEU A 80 -4.21 4.49 5.12
N ARG A 81 -3.62 4.95 4.00
CA ARG A 81 -2.22 5.41 3.97
C ARG A 81 -1.98 6.51 5.01
N ASN A 82 -2.88 7.49 5.07
CA ASN A 82 -2.77 8.57 6.05
C ASN A 82 -2.98 8.03 7.47
N LEU A 83 -4.01 7.21 7.73
CA LEU A 83 -4.29 6.63 9.04
C LEU A 83 -3.10 5.85 9.61
N CYS A 84 -2.38 5.11 8.77
CA CYS A 84 -1.23 4.29 9.18
C CYS A 84 0.10 5.06 9.23
N ALA A 85 0.12 6.37 8.95
CA ALA A 85 1.36 7.15 8.91
C ALA A 85 1.89 7.43 10.34
N GLY A 86 2.81 6.58 10.81
CA GLY A 86 3.47 6.74 12.11
C GLY A 86 2.54 6.53 13.31
N GLU A 87 1.34 5.99 13.10
CA GLU A 87 0.37 5.69 14.15
C GLU A 87 0.32 4.18 14.40
N VAL A 88 1.01 3.73 15.45
CA VAL A 88 1.23 2.32 15.77
C VAL A 88 -0.08 1.58 16.01
N GLN A 89 -1.07 2.21 16.65
CA GLN A 89 -2.37 1.56 16.88
C GLN A 89 -3.08 1.24 15.57
N ASN A 90 -3.06 2.17 14.61
CA ASN A 90 -3.65 1.97 13.28
C ASN A 90 -2.88 0.93 12.46
N GLN A 91 -1.54 0.96 12.50
CA GLN A 91 -0.70 -0.04 11.83
C GLN A 91 -0.99 -1.45 12.37
N ASN A 92 -1.06 -1.61 13.70
CA ASN A 92 -1.37 -2.90 14.34
C ASN A 92 -2.79 -3.37 14.01
N SER A 93 -3.77 -2.45 14.04
CA SER A 93 -5.15 -2.75 13.61
C SER A 93 -5.20 -3.20 12.15
N PHE A 94 -4.40 -2.58 11.27
CA PHE A 94 -4.34 -2.94 9.86
C PHE A 94 -3.87 -4.40 9.66
N ILE A 95 -2.79 -4.82 10.32
CA ILE A 95 -2.31 -6.22 10.20
C ILE A 95 -3.26 -7.21 10.87
N ALA A 96 -3.82 -6.87 12.04
CA ALA A 96 -4.73 -7.74 12.78
C ALA A 96 -6.03 -8.03 11.99
N ASN A 97 -6.37 -7.17 11.04
CA ASN A 97 -7.54 -7.30 10.18
C ASN A 97 -7.16 -7.65 8.74
N ASN A 98 -6.09 -8.44 8.52
CA ASN A 98 -5.65 -8.95 7.20
C ASN A 98 -5.46 -7.85 6.14
N GLY A 99 -5.04 -6.65 6.55
CA GLY A 99 -4.89 -5.52 5.65
C GLY A 99 -3.91 -5.77 4.50
N ILE A 100 -2.84 -6.52 4.74
CA ILE A 100 -1.82 -6.84 3.72
C ILE A 100 -2.44 -7.65 2.57
N GLU A 101 -3.28 -8.64 2.88
CA GLU A 101 -4.02 -9.44 1.89
C GLU A 101 -5.02 -8.59 1.10
N VAL A 102 -5.76 -7.71 1.79
CA VAL A 102 -6.69 -6.78 1.15
C VAL A 102 -5.97 -5.87 0.15
N ILE A 103 -4.80 -5.35 0.52
CA ILE A 103 -4.00 -4.51 -0.37
C ILE A 103 -3.42 -5.34 -1.51
N SER A 104 -2.88 -6.54 -1.25
CA SER A 104 -2.40 -7.42 -2.32
C SER A 104 -3.47 -7.64 -3.40
N ASN A 105 -4.72 -7.92 -3.00
CA ASN A 105 -5.84 -8.05 -3.94
C ASN A 105 -6.16 -6.73 -4.69
N ALA A 106 -5.94 -5.57 -4.06
CA ALA A 106 -6.12 -4.26 -4.69
C ALA A 106 -5.02 -3.91 -5.71
N LEU A 107 -3.81 -4.48 -5.58
CA LEU A 107 -2.65 -4.17 -6.42
C LEU A 107 -2.46 -5.17 -7.57
N SER A 108 -3.54 -5.79 -8.06
CA SER A 108 -3.52 -6.65 -9.24
C SER A 108 -2.90 -5.94 -10.47
N SER A 109 -2.39 -6.70 -11.43
CA SER A 109 -1.74 -6.17 -12.65
C SER A 109 -2.58 -5.19 -13.45
N ASP A 110 -3.92 -5.30 -13.38
CA ASP A 110 -4.86 -4.48 -14.14
C ASP A 110 -5.32 -3.24 -13.36
N SER A 111 -4.79 -3.04 -12.15
CA SER A 111 -5.16 -1.92 -11.29
C SER A 111 -4.66 -0.59 -11.85
N ASP A 112 -5.43 0.47 -11.60
CA ASP A 112 -5.01 1.84 -11.90
C ASP A 112 -3.68 2.18 -11.23
N ASN A 113 -2.79 2.89 -11.93
CA ASN A 113 -1.46 3.23 -11.41
C ASN A 113 -1.52 4.05 -10.12
N GLY A 114 -2.55 4.88 -9.96
CA GLY A 114 -2.80 5.62 -8.73
C GLY A 114 -3.16 4.71 -7.55
N ILE A 115 -3.89 3.61 -7.81
CA ILE A 115 -4.19 2.57 -6.81
C ILE A 115 -2.90 1.83 -6.44
N VAL A 116 -2.14 1.35 -7.43
CA VAL A 116 -0.86 0.64 -7.20
C VAL A 116 0.09 1.49 -6.36
N ARG A 117 0.32 2.75 -6.79
CA ARG A 117 1.18 3.70 -6.08
C ARG A 117 0.70 3.95 -4.65
N THR A 118 -0.59 4.21 -4.46
CA THR A 118 -1.13 4.53 -3.12
C THR A 118 -1.08 3.33 -2.18
N GLY A 119 -1.34 2.12 -2.70
CA GLY A 119 -1.22 0.88 -1.95
C GLY A 119 0.23 0.62 -1.50
N LEU A 120 1.21 0.81 -2.38
CA LEU A 120 2.63 0.71 -2.01
C LEU A 120 3.03 1.74 -0.95
N GLN A 121 2.57 2.99 -1.06
CA GLN A 121 2.83 4.00 -0.03
C GLN A 121 2.23 3.62 1.33
N LEU A 122 1.04 3.01 1.34
CA LEU A 122 0.43 2.47 2.55
C LEU A 122 1.28 1.34 3.15
N LEU A 123 1.73 0.37 2.33
CA LEU A 123 2.62 -0.70 2.79
C LEU A 123 3.95 -0.14 3.31
N GLY A 124 4.47 0.92 2.68
CA GLY A 124 5.64 1.65 3.17
C GLY A 124 5.43 2.16 4.59
N ASN A 125 4.30 2.82 4.85
CA ASN A 125 3.96 3.28 6.20
C ASN A 125 3.78 2.12 7.20
N VAL A 126 3.15 1.02 6.79
CA VAL A 126 2.91 -0.16 7.66
C VAL A 126 4.22 -0.89 7.98
N SER A 127 5.13 -1.03 7.01
CA SER A 127 6.42 -1.69 7.18
C SER A 127 7.35 -1.02 8.20
N LEU A 128 7.12 0.26 8.54
CA LEU A 128 7.88 0.98 9.56
C LEU A 128 7.47 0.62 11.00
N ALA A 129 6.38 -0.12 11.20
CA ALA A 129 5.85 -0.46 12.52
C ALA A 129 6.60 -1.61 13.23
N GLY A 130 7.52 -2.29 12.53
CA GLY A 130 8.38 -3.32 13.10
C GLY A 130 8.42 -4.61 12.29
N GLU A 131 9.18 -5.58 12.82
CA GLU A 131 9.54 -6.80 12.08
C GLU A 131 8.34 -7.65 11.65
N GLU A 132 7.32 -7.77 12.51
CA GLU A 132 6.14 -8.59 12.20
C GLU A 132 5.44 -8.08 10.93
N HIS A 133 5.29 -6.77 10.81
CA HIS A 133 4.69 -6.10 9.65
C HIS A 133 5.53 -6.34 8.40
N GLN A 134 6.85 -6.14 8.51
CA GLN A 134 7.78 -6.35 7.40
C GLN A 134 7.78 -7.80 6.91
N ARG A 135 7.76 -8.76 7.84
CA ARG A 135 7.73 -10.20 7.52
C ARG A 135 6.44 -10.59 6.80
N LEU A 136 5.29 -10.10 7.27
CA LEU A 136 3.99 -10.41 6.65
C LEU A 136 3.87 -9.81 5.24
N ILE A 137 4.36 -8.58 5.05
CA ILE A 137 4.43 -7.96 3.72
C ILE A 137 5.32 -8.80 2.81
N TRP A 138 6.52 -9.15 3.28
CA TRP A 138 7.47 -9.91 2.48
C TRP A 138 6.92 -11.28 2.06
N LEU A 139 6.35 -12.03 2.99
CA LEU A 139 5.80 -13.37 2.72
C LEU A 139 4.67 -13.37 1.69
N LEU A 140 3.86 -12.30 1.64
CA LEU A 140 2.77 -12.23 0.67
C LEU A 140 3.21 -11.69 -0.68
N PHE A 141 4.17 -10.76 -0.71
CA PHE A 141 4.54 -10.04 -1.92
C PHE A 141 5.74 -10.65 -2.66
N PHE A 142 6.72 -11.19 -1.93
CA PHE A 142 7.92 -11.75 -2.53
C PHE A 142 7.67 -13.20 -2.98
N PRO A 143 8.12 -13.60 -4.18
CA PRO A 143 8.72 -12.77 -5.23
C PRO A 143 7.68 -12.21 -6.22
N ASP A 144 6.53 -12.87 -6.33
CA ASP A 144 5.67 -12.79 -7.52
C ASP A 144 5.01 -11.42 -7.67
N GLN A 145 4.36 -10.93 -6.61
CA GLN A 145 3.67 -9.65 -6.68
C GLN A 145 4.65 -8.48 -6.81
N PHE A 146 5.82 -8.56 -6.18
CA PHE A 146 6.88 -7.57 -6.41
C PHE A 146 7.37 -7.58 -7.87
N MET A 147 7.52 -8.75 -8.50
CA MET A 147 7.86 -8.84 -9.93
C MET A 147 6.76 -8.22 -10.81
N GLU A 148 5.49 -8.52 -10.55
CA GLU A 148 4.37 -7.96 -11.31
C GLU A 148 4.35 -6.44 -11.24
N ILE A 149 4.51 -5.88 -10.05
CA ILE A 149 4.54 -4.42 -9.84
C ILE A 149 5.79 -3.79 -10.47
N ALA A 150 6.97 -4.40 -10.33
CA ALA A 150 8.21 -3.89 -10.93
C ALA A 150 8.12 -3.79 -12.47
N ARG A 151 7.41 -4.72 -13.11
CA ARG A 151 7.18 -4.74 -14.56
C ARG A 151 6.29 -3.63 -15.08
N ILE A 152 5.58 -2.89 -14.23
CA ILE A 152 4.81 -1.70 -14.63
C ILE A 152 5.75 -0.61 -15.18
N ARG A 153 7.02 -0.59 -14.73
CA ARG A 153 8.08 0.29 -15.24
C ARG A 153 7.70 1.78 -15.27
N LYS A 154 7.10 2.26 -14.19
CA LYS A 154 6.85 3.69 -13.94
C LYS A 154 7.58 4.16 -12.70
N SER A 155 8.31 5.27 -12.79
CA SER A 155 9.13 5.78 -11.69
C SER A 155 8.30 6.10 -10.44
N ASP A 156 7.09 6.67 -10.61
CA ASP A 156 6.20 7.01 -9.50
C ASP A 156 5.62 5.80 -8.74
N ILE A 157 5.70 4.59 -9.32
CA ILE A 157 5.40 3.30 -8.68
C ILE A 157 6.68 2.63 -8.17
N CYS A 158 7.76 2.70 -8.94
CA CYS A 158 9.05 2.11 -8.61
C CYS A 158 9.60 2.67 -7.29
N ASP A 159 9.50 3.99 -7.12
CA ASP A 159 9.98 4.71 -5.94
C ASP A 159 9.36 4.15 -4.63
N PRO A 160 8.02 4.07 -4.45
CA PRO A 160 7.45 3.45 -3.27
C PRO A 160 7.65 1.93 -3.20
N LEU A 161 7.78 1.21 -4.33
CA LEU A 161 8.14 -0.22 -4.33
C LEU A 161 9.52 -0.44 -3.70
N CYS A 162 10.53 0.34 -4.11
CA CYS A 162 11.88 0.32 -3.54
C CYS A 162 11.86 0.55 -2.04
N MET A 163 11.06 1.53 -1.57
CA MET A 163 10.92 1.81 -0.14
C MET A 163 10.33 0.63 0.63
N VAL A 164 9.32 -0.04 0.09
CA VAL A 164 8.74 -1.24 0.74
C VAL A 164 9.77 -2.36 0.81
N ILE A 165 10.45 -2.67 -0.30
CA ILE A 165 11.51 -3.70 -0.34
C ILE A 165 12.61 -3.34 0.66
N TYR A 166 13.10 -2.10 0.66
CA TYR A 166 14.12 -1.61 1.57
C TYR A 166 13.71 -1.82 3.04
N ASN A 167 12.53 -1.34 3.42
CA ASN A 167 12.03 -1.47 4.80
C ASN A 167 11.88 -2.93 5.21
N CYS A 168 11.53 -3.81 4.28
CA CYS A 168 11.40 -5.25 4.53
C CYS A 168 12.74 -6.01 4.45
N CYS A 169 13.79 -5.46 3.85
CA CYS A 169 15.10 -6.12 3.73
C CYS A 169 16.01 -5.92 4.94
N GLY A 170 15.55 -5.32 6.04
CA GLY A 170 16.39 -5.01 7.22
C GLY A 170 17.06 -6.21 7.93
N ARG A 171 16.82 -7.46 7.48
CA ARG A 171 17.46 -8.68 8.00
C ARG A 171 18.15 -9.49 6.90
N ASN A 172 19.25 -10.15 7.28
CA ASN A 172 20.14 -10.89 6.37
C ASN A 172 19.45 -11.97 5.51
N GLU A 173 18.40 -12.63 6.01
CA GLU A 173 17.72 -13.71 5.28
C GLU A 173 17.00 -13.19 4.01
N ARG A 174 16.25 -12.10 4.15
CA ARG A 174 15.51 -11.47 3.03
C ARG A 174 16.43 -10.80 2.03
N VAL A 175 17.59 -10.32 2.49
CA VAL A 175 18.69 -9.90 1.60
C VAL A 175 19.19 -11.08 0.77
N GLY A 176 19.34 -12.26 1.37
CA GLY A 176 19.70 -13.49 0.65
C GLY A 176 18.68 -13.86 -0.43
N GLU A 177 17.39 -13.76 -0.13
CA GLU A 177 16.31 -14.00 -1.10
C GLU A 177 16.32 -12.96 -2.24
N LEU A 178 16.57 -11.69 -1.92
CA LEU A 178 16.70 -10.62 -2.92
C LEU A 178 17.94 -10.82 -3.82
N CYS A 179 19.02 -11.39 -3.28
CA CYS A 179 20.20 -11.81 -4.04
C CYS A 179 19.98 -13.13 -4.81
N GLY A 180 18.86 -13.81 -4.63
CA GLY A 180 18.48 -14.99 -5.40
C GLY A 180 18.01 -14.66 -6.82
N VAL A 181 17.85 -15.68 -7.66
CA VAL A 181 17.49 -15.52 -9.10
C VAL A 181 16.23 -14.67 -9.30
N GLN A 182 15.19 -14.88 -8.47
CA GLN A 182 13.95 -14.12 -8.57
C GLN A 182 14.12 -12.68 -8.06
N GLY A 183 14.85 -12.49 -6.96
CA GLY A 183 15.14 -11.17 -6.41
C GLY A 183 15.95 -10.30 -7.36
N ILE A 184 16.98 -10.85 -8.01
CA ILE A 184 17.79 -10.13 -9.01
C ILE A 184 16.92 -9.63 -10.17
N ARG A 185 15.94 -10.41 -10.62
CA ARG A 185 15.02 -9.97 -11.69
C ARG A 185 14.16 -8.78 -11.28
N ILE A 186 13.68 -8.77 -10.03
CA ILE A 186 12.95 -7.62 -9.46
C ILE A 186 13.87 -6.39 -9.45
N VAL A 187 15.09 -6.55 -8.94
CA VAL A 187 16.09 -5.48 -8.88
C VAL A 187 16.45 -4.96 -10.28
N GLU A 188 16.59 -5.83 -11.26
CA GLU A 188 16.87 -5.45 -12.65
C GLU A 188 15.76 -4.58 -13.24
N ASP A 189 14.49 -4.94 -13.06
CA ASP A 189 13.34 -4.14 -13.51
C ASP A 189 13.27 -2.79 -12.77
N ILE A 190 13.61 -2.77 -11.48
CA ILE A 190 13.72 -1.54 -10.68
C ILE A 190 14.83 -0.64 -11.21
N ILE A 191 16.05 -1.14 -11.42
CA ILE A 191 17.21 -0.35 -11.87
C ILE A 191 16.92 0.31 -13.23
N LYS A 192 16.21 -0.39 -14.12
CA LYS A 192 15.83 0.15 -15.44
C LYS A 192 14.82 1.30 -15.37
N THR A 193 14.16 1.49 -14.23
CA THR A 193 12.99 2.38 -14.09
C THR A 193 13.17 3.48 -13.04
N ALA A 194 13.88 3.18 -11.95
CA ALA A 194 13.95 4.04 -10.77
C ALA A 194 14.62 5.39 -11.07
N SER A 195 14.16 6.43 -10.37
CA SER A 195 14.82 7.73 -10.40
C SER A 195 16.23 7.63 -9.76
N ILE A 196 17.20 8.36 -10.31
CA ILE A 196 18.62 8.30 -9.86
C ILE A 196 18.78 8.50 -8.35
N GLY A 197 18.00 9.39 -7.72
CA GLY A 197 18.11 9.66 -6.28
C GLY A 197 17.76 8.45 -5.40
N ILE A 198 16.66 7.75 -5.69
CA ILE A 198 16.25 6.56 -4.93
C ILE A 198 17.13 5.36 -5.29
N LEU A 199 17.59 5.28 -6.53
CA LEU A 199 18.60 4.31 -6.91
C LEU A 199 19.83 4.49 -6.03
N VAL A 200 20.36 5.72 -5.88
CA VAL A 200 21.51 5.98 -5.02
C VAL A 200 21.25 5.58 -3.57
N ASP A 201 20.10 5.93 -2.96
CA ASP A 201 19.84 5.52 -1.56
C ASP A 201 19.68 4.00 -1.40
N PHE A 202 18.96 3.36 -2.32
CA PHE A 202 18.78 1.90 -2.37
C PHE A 202 20.13 1.17 -2.58
N LEU A 203 20.96 1.72 -3.46
CA LEU A 203 22.31 1.27 -3.81
C LEU A 203 23.40 1.73 -2.82
N THR A 204 23.14 2.66 -1.89
CA THR A 204 24.16 3.04 -0.90
C THR A 204 24.07 2.13 0.32
N ILE A 205 22.88 1.58 0.61
CA ILE A 205 22.63 0.83 1.85
C ILE A 205 22.51 -0.69 1.61
N ASN A 206 21.89 -1.16 0.52
CA ASN A 206 21.75 -2.61 0.25
C ASN A 206 22.92 -3.24 -0.54
N LEU A 207 23.82 -2.40 -1.06
CA LEU A 207 24.71 -2.79 -2.16
C LEU A 207 26.11 -3.21 -1.70
N PHE A 208 26.42 -3.28 -0.39
CA PHE A 208 27.67 -3.96 -0.02
C PHE A 208 27.67 -5.44 -0.49
N TYR A 209 26.48 -6.04 -0.69
CA TYR A 209 26.33 -7.39 -1.22
C TYR A 209 25.93 -7.44 -2.71
N VAL A 210 25.06 -6.53 -3.19
CA VAL A 210 24.62 -6.57 -4.60
C VAL A 210 25.67 -5.97 -5.57
N SER A 211 26.61 -5.13 -5.11
CA SER A 211 27.65 -4.51 -5.98
C SER A 211 28.66 -5.54 -6.45
N ILE A 212 28.92 -6.54 -5.61
CA ILE A 212 29.81 -7.65 -5.93
C ILE A 212 29.18 -8.50 -7.05
N LEU A 213 27.84 -8.60 -7.10
CA LEU A 213 27.15 -9.39 -8.11
C LEU A 213 26.95 -8.63 -9.44
N ILE A 214 26.70 -7.31 -9.40
CA ILE A 214 26.64 -6.47 -10.60
C ILE A 214 28.01 -6.33 -11.28
N CYS A 215 29.11 -6.44 -10.54
CA CYS A 215 30.46 -6.50 -11.12
C CYS A 215 30.86 -7.89 -11.66
N LEU A 216 30.02 -8.92 -11.53
CA LEU A 216 30.29 -10.30 -11.96
C LEU A 216 29.40 -10.78 -13.13
N ILE A 217 28.59 -9.89 -13.71
CA ILE A 217 27.86 -10.09 -14.98
C ILE A 217 28.46 -9.13 -16.01
#